data_AF-A0A9P6RXZ2-F1
#
_entry.id   AF-A0A9P6RXZ2-F1
#
_cell.length_a   1.000
_cell.length_b   1.000
_cell.length_c   1.000
_cell.angle_alpha   90.00
_cell.angle_beta   90.00
_cell.angle_gamma   90.00
#
_symmetry.space_group_name_H-M   'P 1'
#
loop_
_entity.id
_entity.type
_entity.pdbx_description
1 polymer ?
#
loop_
_entity_poly.entity_id
_entity_poly.type
_entity_poly.pdbx_seq_one_letter_code
_entity_poly.pdbx_strand_id
1 'polypeptide(L)'
;MASFVNALKSKFDIHVVKHIDLKDLSIDMTGPDQWTNTVASKHLVARLAHIPGFKWPIKQVQLRIIIQENGKDVGKLESPFTPASVVDGSSVTSSINTSSMTIFPDAQSVFADFISELATKPAHTFSIKGSADIQFNLGPLGVHTINGVDFISDLTLRGLNSLPDLKCTSVTSVERTGSYEVTVNALFTVNNPSQLELTLGDLQLAVYSLGDPKDESKPEQLLGTVKLPDLKLTQGVNENKSAVMVLDSSLEVTHEFLKRTEGERVVALRGFGKTSGHTAINAGLAKLRTTVTVPVFAVPEA
;
A
#
# COMPACT_ATOMS: atom_id res chain seq x y z
N MET A 1 34.81 -28.71 16.94
CA MET A 1 33.36 -28.46 16.87
C MET A 1 32.99 -27.07 17.38
N ALA A 2 33.32 -26.72 18.63
CA ALA A 2 33.15 -25.35 19.15
C ALA A 2 33.94 -24.31 18.33
N SER A 3 35.13 -24.62 17.82
CA SER A 3 35.93 -23.64 17.06
C SER A 3 35.36 -23.25 15.69
N PHE A 4 34.65 -24.15 14.97
CA PHE A 4 34.02 -23.81 13.69
C PHE A 4 32.75 -22.98 13.90
N VAL A 5 31.92 -23.36 14.87
CA VAL A 5 30.73 -22.58 15.26
C VAL A 5 31.14 -21.22 15.84
N ASN A 6 32.22 -21.16 16.64
CA ASN A 6 32.74 -19.90 17.16
C ASN A 6 33.43 -19.06 16.07
N ALA A 7 34.11 -19.67 15.11
CA ALA A 7 34.67 -18.97 13.96
C ALA A 7 33.57 -18.42 13.05
N LEU A 8 32.51 -19.18 12.79
CA LEU A 8 31.30 -18.69 12.13
C LEU A 8 30.71 -17.53 12.93
N LYS A 9 30.38 -17.70 14.21
CA LYS A 9 29.83 -16.64 15.07
C LYS A 9 30.69 -15.37 15.08
N SER A 10 32.02 -15.49 15.18
CA SER A 10 32.94 -14.34 15.11
C SER A 10 32.97 -13.66 13.73
N LYS A 11 32.67 -14.39 12.66
CA LYS A 11 32.53 -13.85 11.29
C LYS A 11 31.12 -13.31 11.01
N PHE A 12 30.12 -13.58 11.86
CA PHE A 12 28.77 -13.02 11.74
C PHE A 12 28.60 -11.68 12.49
N ASP A 13 29.56 -11.29 13.33
CA ASP A 13 29.72 -9.93 13.85
C ASP A 13 30.09 -8.92 12.72
N ILE A 14 30.41 -9.45 11.54
CA ILE A 14 30.57 -8.71 10.29
C ILE A 14 29.18 -8.52 9.72
N HIS A 15 28.76 -7.31 9.34
CA HIS A 15 27.53 -7.00 8.59
C HIS A 15 27.29 -7.97 7.41
N VAL A 16 26.74 -9.17 7.67
CA VAL A 16 26.66 -10.25 6.68
C VAL A 16 25.57 -9.91 5.71
N VAL A 17 24.43 -9.42 6.18
CA VAL A 17 23.39 -8.85 5.33
C VAL A 17 23.83 -7.44 4.93
N LYS A 18 24.14 -7.26 3.64
CA LYS A 18 24.58 -5.98 3.07
C LYS A 18 23.41 -5.13 2.59
N HIS A 19 22.38 -5.77 2.08
CA HIS A 19 21.22 -5.09 1.52
C HIS A 19 20.02 -6.04 1.51
N ILE A 20 18.82 -5.49 1.71
CA ILE A 20 17.54 -6.17 1.50
C ILE A 20 16.78 -5.37 0.46
N ASP A 21 16.10 -6.08 -0.44
CA ASP A 21 15.21 -5.53 -1.45
C ASP A 21 13.87 -6.29 -1.42
N LEU A 22 12.77 -5.59 -1.72
CA LEU A 22 11.41 -6.11 -1.82
C LEU A 22 10.87 -5.82 -3.22
N LYS A 23 10.51 -6.87 -3.97
CA LYS A 23 9.90 -6.69 -5.31
C LYS A 23 8.39 -6.51 -5.25
N ASP A 24 7.77 -6.93 -4.17
CA ASP A 24 6.34 -6.75 -3.90
C ASP A 24 6.11 -6.57 -2.40
N LEU A 25 5.04 -5.86 -2.08
CA LEU A 25 4.56 -5.71 -0.71
C LEU A 25 3.04 -5.73 -0.71
N SER A 26 2.45 -6.60 0.09
CA SER A 26 1.02 -6.58 0.38
C SER A 26 0.79 -5.97 1.76
N ILE A 27 -0.15 -5.03 1.84
CA ILE A 27 -0.58 -4.41 3.09
C ILE A 27 -2.11 -4.52 3.15
N ASP A 28 -2.61 -5.14 4.21
CA ASP A 28 -4.02 -5.20 4.54
C ASP A 28 -4.28 -4.42 5.83
N MET A 29 -5.11 -3.38 5.69
CA MET A 29 -5.45 -2.40 6.69
C MET A 29 -6.88 -2.56 7.23
N THR A 30 -7.52 -3.70 6.96
CA THR A 30 -8.92 -3.99 7.37
C THR A 30 -9.04 -4.70 8.71
N GLY A 31 -7.91 -4.95 9.37
CA GLY A 31 -7.87 -5.58 10.70
C GLY A 31 -8.58 -4.74 11.76
N PRO A 32 -9.12 -5.35 12.83
CA PRO A 32 -9.92 -4.65 13.83
C PRO A 32 -9.14 -3.59 14.63
N ASP A 33 -7.81 -3.74 14.73
CA ASP A 33 -6.92 -2.75 15.34
C ASP A 33 -6.43 -1.75 14.28
N GLN A 34 -6.78 -0.48 14.47
CA GLN A 34 -6.51 0.60 13.52
C GLN A 34 -5.01 0.92 13.34
N TRP A 35 -4.15 0.43 14.24
CA TRP A 35 -2.70 0.66 14.20
C TRP A 35 -1.90 -0.63 14.04
N THR A 36 -2.59 -1.71 13.65
CA THR A 36 -1.96 -2.97 13.29
C THR A 36 -2.40 -3.34 11.88
N ASN A 37 -1.43 -3.59 11.01
CA ASN A 37 -1.68 -3.97 9.62
C ASN A 37 -1.16 -5.38 9.39
N THR A 38 -1.75 -6.09 8.44
CA THR A 38 -1.21 -7.37 7.98
C THR A 38 -0.31 -7.11 6.78
N VAL A 39 0.92 -7.62 6.81
CA VAL A 39 1.93 -7.41 5.77
C VAL A 39 2.42 -8.75 5.25
N ALA A 40 2.65 -8.83 3.93
CA ALA A 40 3.26 -9.97 3.28
C ALA A 40 4.13 -9.53 2.09
N SER A 41 5.08 -10.37 1.69
CA SER A 41 5.88 -10.20 0.47
C SER A 41 6.29 -11.56 -0.06
N LYS A 42 6.12 -11.80 -1.36
CA LYS A 42 6.51 -13.05 -2.00
C LYS A 42 7.97 -13.05 -2.45
N HIS A 43 8.55 -11.88 -2.67
CA HIS A 43 9.89 -11.73 -3.22
C HIS A 43 10.74 -10.78 -2.38
N LEU A 44 11.34 -11.34 -1.34
CA LEU A 44 12.40 -10.72 -0.57
C LEU A 44 13.75 -11.21 -1.09
N VAL A 45 14.67 -10.26 -1.33
CA VAL A 45 16.04 -10.57 -1.73
C VAL A 45 17.00 -9.94 -0.74
N ALA A 46 17.76 -10.76 -0.02
CA ALA A 46 18.86 -10.30 0.82
C ALA A 46 20.19 -10.57 0.13
N ARG A 47 21.04 -9.56 0.03
CA ARG A 47 22.42 -9.68 -0.43
C ARG A 47 23.31 -9.89 0.77
N LEU A 48 23.99 -11.03 0.80
CA LEU A 48 24.95 -11.38 1.82
C LEU A 48 26.38 -11.02 1.40
N ALA A 49 27.27 -10.92 2.39
CA ALA A 49 28.69 -10.81 2.17
C ALA A 49 29.20 -12.02 1.36
N HIS A 50 29.98 -11.75 0.30
CA HIS A 50 30.62 -12.79 -0.47
C HIS A 50 31.82 -13.36 0.30
N ILE A 51 31.86 -14.69 0.44
CA ILE A 51 32.99 -15.40 1.05
C ILE A 51 33.53 -16.37 0.00
N PRO A 52 34.74 -16.15 -0.55
CA PRO A 52 35.33 -17.01 -1.57
C PRO A 52 35.37 -18.48 -1.12
N GLY A 53 34.91 -19.38 -1.99
CA GLY A 53 34.87 -20.82 -1.73
C GLY A 53 33.80 -21.29 -0.74
N PHE A 54 32.97 -20.39 -0.21
CA PHE A 54 31.89 -20.73 0.72
C PHE A 54 30.54 -20.54 0.06
N LYS A 55 29.67 -21.56 0.16
CA LYS A 55 28.26 -21.48 -0.23
C LYS A 55 27.42 -21.47 1.01
N TRP A 56 26.57 -20.47 1.16
CA TRP A 56 25.63 -20.36 2.27
C TRP A 56 24.65 -21.54 2.26
N PRO A 57 24.64 -22.43 3.26
CA PRO A 57 23.71 -23.57 3.31
C PRO A 57 22.40 -23.18 4.01
N ILE A 58 21.82 -22.06 3.58
CA ILE A 58 20.63 -21.47 4.20
C ILE A 58 19.40 -22.29 3.84
N LYS A 59 18.57 -22.58 4.84
CA LYS A 59 17.33 -23.35 4.72
C LYS A 59 16.10 -22.47 4.95
N GLN A 60 16.10 -21.69 6.03
CA GLN A 60 15.00 -20.82 6.43
C GLN A 60 15.50 -19.56 7.10
N VAL A 61 14.72 -18.49 7.03
CA VAL A 61 15.00 -17.23 7.72
C VAL A 61 13.78 -16.76 8.50
N GLN A 62 14.01 -16.14 9.64
CA GLN A 62 13.01 -15.39 10.40
C GLN A 62 13.45 -13.93 10.47
N LEU A 63 12.54 -12.99 10.28
CA LEU A 63 12.87 -11.57 10.27
C LEU A 63 12.13 -10.83 11.40
N ARG A 64 12.87 -10.00 12.13
CA ARG A 64 12.32 -8.97 13.02
C ARG A 64 12.70 -7.63 12.41
N ILE A 65 11.72 -6.94 11.82
CA ILE A 65 11.90 -5.71 11.05
C ILE A 65 11.32 -4.53 11.84
N ILE A 66 12.04 -3.43 11.86
CA ILE A 66 11.56 -2.10 12.23
C ILE A 66 11.60 -1.24 10.97
N ILE A 67 10.46 -0.67 10.60
CA ILE A 67 10.35 0.31 9.52
C ILE A 67 10.71 1.67 10.08
N GLN A 68 11.55 2.41 9.36
CA GLN A 68 11.95 3.76 9.68
C GLN A 68 11.59 4.73 8.57
N GLU A 69 11.02 5.86 8.96
CA GLU A 69 10.67 6.96 8.07
C GLU A 69 11.34 8.22 8.61
N ASN A 70 12.14 8.89 7.77
CA ASN A 70 12.91 10.07 8.17
C ASN A 70 13.71 9.88 9.48
N GLY A 71 14.30 8.69 9.64
CA GLY A 71 15.10 8.32 10.82
C GLY A 71 14.31 7.99 12.09
N LYS A 72 12.98 8.03 12.05
CA LYS A 72 12.11 7.66 13.18
C LYS A 72 11.56 6.26 13.00
N ASP A 73 11.51 5.49 14.08
CA ASP A 73 10.93 4.14 14.07
C ASP A 73 9.40 4.25 13.99
N VAL A 74 8.81 3.60 12.99
CA VAL A 74 7.38 3.74 12.66
C VAL A 74 6.58 2.55 13.16
N GLY A 75 7.06 1.35 12.86
CA GLY A 75 6.38 0.12 13.21
C GLY A 75 7.32 -1.06 13.17
N LYS A 76 6.87 -2.15 13.78
CA LYS A 76 7.61 -3.41 13.86
C LYS A 76 6.81 -4.56 13.28
N LEU A 77 7.53 -5.50 12.69
CA LEU A 77 7.00 -6.73 12.11
C LEU A 77 7.90 -7.88 12.55
N GLU A 78 7.30 -9.00 12.94
CA GLU A 78 8.01 -10.27 13.12
C GLU A 78 7.41 -11.32 12.20
N SER A 79 8.24 -11.91 11.35
CA SER A 79 7.83 -13.01 10.49
C SER A 79 8.02 -14.35 11.21
N PRO A 80 7.27 -15.40 10.83
CA PRO A 80 7.67 -16.77 11.14
C PRO A 80 8.91 -17.16 10.31
N PHE A 81 9.50 -18.32 10.62
CA PHE A 81 10.54 -18.92 9.76
C PHE A 81 9.95 -19.25 8.37
N THR A 82 10.54 -18.69 7.32
CA THR A 82 10.16 -18.91 5.93
C THR A 82 11.29 -19.60 5.17
N PRO A 83 10.97 -20.51 4.22
CA PRO A 83 11.97 -21.09 3.34
C PRO A 83 12.81 -20.03 2.62
N ALA A 84 14.10 -20.30 2.48
CA ALA A 84 15.03 -19.42 1.81
C ALA A 84 15.99 -20.21 0.93
N SER A 85 16.35 -19.64 -0.22
CA SER A 85 17.20 -20.26 -1.22
C SER A 85 18.33 -19.31 -1.62
N VAL A 86 19.52 -19.86 -1.87
CA VAL A 86 20.68 -19.09 -2.35
C VAL A 86 20.76 -19.20 -3.86
N VAL A 87 20.80 -18.07 -4.56
CA VAL A 87 20.69 -18.04 -6.03
C VAL A 87 22.05 -17.94 -6.73
N ASP A 88 22.93 -17.05 -6.28
CA ASP A 88 24.22 -16.74 -6.93
C ASP A 88 25.43 -16.90 -5.99
N GLY A 89 25.23 -17.56 -4.84
CA GLY A 89 26.25 -17.70 -3.79
C GLY A 89 26.37 -16.51 -2.85
N SER A 90 25.71 -15.39 -3.14
CA SER A 90 25.65 -14.19 -2.28
C SER A 90 24.24 -13.65 -2.06
N SER A 91 23.30 -13.93 -2.96
CA SER A 91 21.90 -13.51 -2.87
C SER A 91 21.03 -14.63 -2.30
N VAL A 92 20.25 -14.29 -1.29
CA VAL A 92 19.25 -15.14 -0.66
C VAL A 92 17.87 -14.63 -1.03
N THR A 93 17.04 -15.50 -1.58
CA THR A 93 15.63 -15.21 -1.86
C THR A 93 14.75 -15.88 -0.82
N SER A 94 13.76 -15.15 -0.31
CA SER A 94 12.77 -15.66 0.63
C SER A 94 11.45 -14.88 0.50
N SER A 95 10.54 -15.07 1.44
CA SER A 95 9.26 -14.38 1.54
C SER A 95 9.03 -13.88 2.97
N ILE A 96 8.18 -12.87 3.08
CA ILE A 96 7.51 -12.50 4.31
C ILE A 96 6.12 -13.11 4.22
N ASN A 97 5.88 -14.18 4.97
CA ASN A 97 4.52 -14.72 5.11
C ASN A 97 3.62 -13.68 5.79
N THR A 98 2.31 -13.83 5.67
CA THR A 98 1.31 -13.00 6.35
C THR A 98 1.67 -12.80 7.82
N SER A 99 2.09 -11.58 8.15
CA SER A 99 2.65 -11.22 9.45
C SER A 99 2.06 -9.89 9.91
N SER A 100 1.92 -9.73 11.23
CA SER A 100 1.35 -8.53 11.81
C SER A 100 2.41 -7.44 11.97
N MET A 101 2.14 -6.26 11.41
CA MET A 101 2.92 -5.05 11.59
C MET A 101 2.20 -4.11 12.56
N THR A 102 2.77 -3.92 13.74
CA THR A 102 2.24 -2.98 14.75
C THR A 102 2.96 -1.65 14.65
N ILE A 103 2.19 -0.57 14.55
CA ILE A 103 2.70 0.81 14.55
C ILE A 103 2.98 1.25 15.98
N PHE A 104 4.09 1.95 16.20
CA PHE A 104 4.41 2.47 17.53
C PHE A 104 3.43 3.59 17.91
N PRO A 105 2.97 3.66 19.19
CA PRO A 105 1.95 4.63 19.61
C PRO A 105 2.30 6.09 19.33
N ASP A 106 3.58 6.45 19.40
CA ASP A 106 4.11 7.80 19.16
C ASP A 106 4.47 8.07 17.69
N ALA A 107 4.35 7.07 16.82
CA ALA A 107 4.69 7.16 15.41
C ALA A 107 3.47 7.18 14.47
N GLN A 108 2.25 7.29 15.00
CA GLN A 108 1.01 7.27 14.23
C GLN A 108 0.95 8.34 13.12
N SER A 109 1.40 9.57 13.42
CA SER A 109 1.45 10.64 12.41
C SER A 109 2.50 10.37 11.33
N VAL A 110 3.65 9.81 11.72
CA VAL A 110 4.72 9.45 10.79
C VAL A 110 4.28 8.30 9.88
N PHE A 111 3.54 7.33 10.42
CA PHE A 111 2.93 6.26 9.63
C PHE A 111 1.89 6.79 8.65
N ALA A 112 1.04 7.74 9.08
CA ALA A 112 0.10 8.39 8.18
C ALA A 112 0.80 9.10 7.02
N ASP A 113 1.88 9.85 7.30
CA ASP A 113 2.69 10.47 6.24
C ASP A 113 3.29 9.40 5.32
N PHE A 114 3.85 8.31 5.84
CA PHE A 114 4.35 7.18 5.04
C PHE A 114 3.28 6.62 4.08
N ILE A 115 2.06 6.37 4.56
CA ILE A 115 0.95 5.91 3.70
C ILE A 115 0.58 6.98 2.68
N SER A 116 0.62 8.25 3.07
CA SER A 116 0.34 9.37 2.17
C SER A 116 1.34 9.48 1.03
N GLU A 117 2.63 9.28 1.33
CA GLU A 117 3.69 9.29 0.33
C GLU A 117 3.56 8.11 -0.63
N LEU A 118 3.27 6.91 -0.11
CA LEU A 118 2.99 5.75 -0.97
C LEU A 118 1.73 5.94 -1.84
N ALA A 119 0.72 6.65 -1.35
CA ALA A 119 -0.51 6.88 -2.10
C ALA A 119 -0.34 7.98 -3.17
N THR A 120 0.44 9.03 -2.89
CA THR A 120 0.47 10.23 -3.73
C THR A 120 1.67 10.30 -4.67
N LYS A 121 2.82 9.74 -4.29
CA LYS A 121 4.06 9.79 -5.10
C LYS A 121 4.20 8.57 -6.03
N PRO A 122 4.95 8.71 -7.13
CA PRO A 122 5.27 7.59 -8.02
C PRO A 122 6.25 6.59 -7.40
N ALA A 123 7.09 7.03 -6.46
CA ALA A 123 7.96 6.18 -5.66
C ALA A 123 8.22 6.83 -4.30
N HIS A 124 8.48 6.00 -3.30
CA HIS A 124 8.85 6.43 -1.94
C HIS A 124 10.00 5.57 -1.41
N THR A 125 10.98 6.21 -0.78
CA THR A 125 12.13 5.56 -0.19
C THR A 125 12.05 5.66 1.33
N PHE A 126 12.21 4.54 2.02
CA PHE A 126 12.21 4.44 3.48
C PHE A 126 13.27 3.43 3.91
N SER A 127 13.64 3.43 5.19
CA SER A 127 14.66 2.52 5.72
C SER A 127 14.00 1.38 6.50
N ILE A 128 14.62 0.22 6.47
CA ILE A 128 14.32 -0.88 7.38
C ILE A 128 15.57 -1.23 8.16
N LYS A 129 15.40 -1.53 9.44
CA LYS A 129 16.46 -2.09 10.29
C LYS A 129 15.91 -3.27 11.07
N GLY A 130 16.77 -4.13 11.57
CA GLY A 130 16.31 -5.24 12.39
C GLY A 130 17.32 -6.36 12.50
N SER A 131 16.81 -7.54 12.86
CA SER A 131 17.61 -8.74 13.04
C SER A 131 16.98 -9.93 12.35
N ALA A 132 17.80 -10.82 11.80
CA ALA A 132 17.37 -12.07 11.19
C ALA A 132 17.89 -13.28 11.98
N ASP A 133 17.04 -14.29 12.14
CA ASP A 133 17.48 -15.62 12.57
C ASP A 133 17.58 -16.52 11.34
N ILE A 134 18.74 -17.14 11.13
CA ILE A 134 19.06 -17.91 9.93
C ILE A 134 19.26 -19.36 10.32
N GLN A 135 18.47 -20.26 9.74
CA GLN A 135 18.65 -21.70 9.86
C GLN A 135 19.49 -22.22 8.70
N PHE A 136 20.53 -22.97 9.03
CA PHE A 136 21.43 -23.64 8.11
C PHE A 136 21.22 -25.15 8.16
N ASN A 137 21.36 -25.82 7.02
CA ASN A 137 21.41 -27.28 6.96
C ASN A 137 22.81 -27.73 6.53
N LEU A 138 23.60 -28.24 7.47
CA LEU A 138 24.96 -28.71 7.23
C LEU A 138 25.02 -30.21 6.90
N GLY A 139 23.93 -30.78 6.38
CA GLY A 139 23.84 -32.18 5.97
C GLY A 139 23.99 -33.12 7.17
N PRO A 140 25.03 -33.98 7.23
CA PRO A 140 25.26 -34.90 8.35
C PRO A 140 25.42 -34.22 9.71
N LEU A 141 25.80 -32.93 9.74
CA LEU A 141 25.95 -32.16 10.97
C LEU A 141 24.63 -31.62 11.52
N GLY A 142 23.53 -31.76 10.77
CA GLY A 142 22.20 -31.35 11.17
C GLY A 142 21.88 -29.87 10.89
N VAL A 143 20.79 -29.41 11.50
CA VAL A 143 20.28 -28.05 11.36
C VAL A 143 20.81 -27.19 12.50
N HIS A 144 21.34 -26.02 12.18
CA HIS A 144 21.84 -25.04 13.13
C HIS A 144 21.19 -23.69 12.90
N THR A 145 20.94 -22.94 13.99
CA THR A 145 20.38 -21.59 13.91
C THR A 145 21.40 -20.58 14.39
N ILE A 146 21.53 -19.49 13.64
CA ILE A 146 22.22 -18.28 14.06
C ILE A 146 21.17 -17.23 14.32
N ASN A 147 21.16 -16.67 15.52
CA ASN A 147 20.16 -15.69 15.92
C ASN A 147 20.77 -14.29 15.89
N GLY A 148 19.93 -13.30 15.61
CA GLY A 148 20.27 -11.89 15.79
C GLY A 148 21.26 -11.33 14.76
N VAL A 149 21.19 -11.78 13.50
CA VAL A 149 22.00 -11.19 12.43
C VAL A 149 21.41 -9.84 12.04
N ASP A 150 22.06 -8.76 12.49
CA ASP A 150 21.57 -7.42 12.24
C ASP A 150 21.64 -7.01 10.76
N PHE A 151 20.69 -6.20 10.33
CA PHE A 151 20.67 -5.58 9.02
C PHE A 151 20.07 -4.18 9.07
N ILE A 152 20.47 -3.37 8.08
CA ILE A 152 19.86 -2.08 7.75
C ILE A 152 19.86 -1.92 6.24
N SER A 153 18.78 -1.39 5.67
CA SER A 153 18.65 -1.19 4.22
C SER A 153 17.64 -0.11 3.89
N ASP A 154 17.95 0.69 2.88
CA ASP A 154 16.97 1.59 2.28
C ASP A 154 16.21 0.85 1.18
N LEU A 155 14.89 0.93 1.23
CA LEU A 155 13.96 0.33 0.28
C LEU A 155 13.26 1.43 -0.51
N THR A 156 13.15 1.24 -1.82
CA THR A 156 12.35 2.12 -2.67
C THR A 156 11.19 1.33 -3.25
N LEU A 157 9.96 1.73 -2.92
CA LEU A 157 8.75 1.16 -3.49
C LEU A 157 8.16 2.10 -4.53
N ARG A 158 7.68 1.55 -5.65
CA ARG A 158 6.77 2.28 -6.53
C ARG A 158 5.47 2.54 -5.77
N GLY A 159 5.03 3.78 -5.73
CA GLY A 159 3.77 4.19 -5.09
C GLY A 159 2.60 4.18 -6.08
N LEU A 160 1.40 4.51 -5.59
CA LEU A 160 0.18 4.56 -6.39
C LEU A 160 0.14 5.74 -7.36
N ASN A 161 1.03 6.73 -7.18
CA ASN A 161 1.09 7.96 -8.00
C ASN A 161 -0.26 8.69 -8.10
N SER A 162 -1.03 8.75 -7.01
CA SER A 162 -2.39 9.30 -6.99
C SER A 162 -3.36 8.64 -7.98
N LEU A 163 -3.12 7.38 -8.37
CA LEU A 163 -3.99 6.58 -9.24
C LEU A 163 -4.42 7.36 -10.51
N PRO A 164 -3.49 7.69 -11.42
CA PRO A 164 -3.74 8.63 -12.52
C PRO A 164 -4.71 8.06 -13.58
N ASP A 165 -4.79 6.73 -13.69
CA ASP A 165 -5.57 6.01 -14.71
C ASP A 165 -6.88 5.45 -14.12
N LEU A 166 -7.57 6.24 -13.29
CA LEU A 166 -8.87 5.87 -12.75
C LEU A 166 -9.98 6.20 -13.74
N LYS A 167 -10.76 5.20 -14.15
CA LYS A 167 -11.86 5.38 -15.13
C LYS A 167 -13.15 4.72 -14.66
N CYS A 168 -14.26 5.44 -14.74
CA CYS A 168 -15.59 4.83 -14.65
C CYS A 168 -15.89 4.17 -16.01
N THR A 169 -16.02 2.85 -16.03
CA THR A 169 -16.26 2.08 -17.26
C THR A 169 -17.73 2.02 -17.63
N SER A 170 -18.61 1.96 -16.63
CA SER A 170 -20.05 1.88 -16.84
C SER A 170 -20.82 2.47 -15.68
N VAL A 171 -21.96 3.11 -15.98
CA VAL A 171 -22.97 3.50 -14.99
C VAL A 171 -24.08 2.46 -15.06
N THR A 172 -24.31 1.75 -13.97
CA THR A 172 -25.25 0.61 -13.92
C THR A 172 -26.64 1.03 -13.51
N SER A 173 -26.79 2.01 -12.62
CA SER A 173 -28.08 2.63 -12.33
C SER A 173 -27.92 4.06 -11.82
N VAL A 174 -28.97 4.85 -12.00
CA VAL A 174 -29.09 6.22 -11.50
C VAL A 174 -30.47 6.36 -10.91
N GLU A 175 -30.55 6.76 -9.65
CA GLU A 175 -31.79 6.82 -8.88
C GLU A 175 -31.84 8.11 -8.07
N ARG A 176 -33.03 8.69 -7.94
CA ARG A 176 -33.26 9.82 -7.02
C ARG A 176 -33.70 9.24 -5.68
N THR A 177 -32.80 9.20 -4.70
CA THR A 177 -33.00 8.51 -3.41
C THR A 177 -33.53 9.43 -2.30
N GLY A 178 -33.76 10.71 -2.62
CA GLY A 178 -34.38 11.70 -1.73
C GLY A 178 -34.71 12.99 -2.48
N SER A 179 -35.27 13.99 -1.81
CA SER A 179 -35.63 15.27 -2.44
C SER A 179 -34.44 15.97 -3.10
N TYR A 180 -33.23 15.77 -2.57
CA TYR A 180 -32.00 16.41 -3.03
C TYR A 180 -30.85 15.44 -3.30
N GLU A 181 -31.09 14.13 -3.30
CA GLU A 181 -30.01 13.13 -3.50
C GLU A 181 -30.17 12.37 -4.81
N VAL A 182 -29.07 12.26 -5.56
CA VAL A 182 -28.96 11.40 -6.73
C VAL A 182 -27.89 10.36 -6.46
N THR A 183 -28.30 9.09 -6.47
CA THR A 183 -27.40 7.94 -6.31
C THR A 183 -27.07 7.36 -7.68
N VAL A 184 -25.77 7.18 -7.93
CA VAL A 184 -25.21 6.64 -9.16
C VAL A 184 -24.40 5.41 -8.82
N ASN A 185 -24.86 4.25 -9.26
CA ASN A 185 -24.12 3.00 -9.17
C ASN A 185 -23.26 2.85 -10.42
N ALA A 186 -21.98 2.55 -10.25
CA ALA A 186 -21.03 2.52 -11.35
C ALA A 186 -19.94 1.47 -11.15
N LEU A 187 -19.32 1.08 -12.25
CA LEU A 187 -18.16 0.21 -12.31
C LEU A 187 -16.94 1.03 -12.71
N PHE A 188 -15.83 0.79 -12.02
CA PHE A 188 -14.56 1.47 -12.25
C PHE A 188 -13.47 0.45 -12.61
N THR A 189 -12.56 0.91 -13.46
CA THR A 189 -11.27 0.27 -13.67
C THR A 189 -10.18 1.16 -13.09
N VAL A 190 -9.31 0.56 -12.28
CA VAL A 190 -8.17 1.23 -11.64
C VAL A 190 -6.90 0.55 -12.09
N ASN A 191 -6.00 1.27 -12.76
CA ASN A 191 -4.64 0.77 -12.97
C ASN A 191 -3.78 1.14 -11.76
N ASN A 192 -3.25 0.14 -11.06
CA ASN A 192 -2.33 0.30 -9.95
C ASN A 192 -0.88 0.20 -10.47
N PRO A 193 -0.16 1.32 -10.65
CA PRO A 193 1.20 1.32 -11.21
C PRO A 193 2.28 0.85 -10.19
N SER A 194 1.87 0.66 -8.94
CA SER A 194 2.77 0.34 -7.83
C SER A 194 3.18 -1.13 -7.84
N GLN A 195 4.12 -1.49 -6.97
CA GLN A 195 4.38 -2.88 -6.59
C GLN A 195 3.66 -3.29 -5.29
N LEU A 196 2.66 -2.50 -4.89
CA LEU A 196 1.87 -2.69 -3.69
C LEU A 196 0.57 -3.43 -4.01
N GLU A 197 0.22 -4.40 -3.19
CA GLU A 197 -1.13 -4.92 -3.09
C GLU A 197 -1.76 -4.34 -1.82
N LEU A 198 -2.86 -3.59 -1.96
CA LEU A 198 -3.49 -2.88 -0.86
C LEU A 198 -4.92 -3.38 -0.64
N THR A 199 -5.22 -3.78 0.59
CA THR A 199 -6.59 -4.06 1.04
C THR A 199 -6.99 -2.94 2.00
N LEU A 200 -7.90 -2.07 1.54
CA LEU A 200 -8.32 -0.86 2.26
C LEU A 200 -9.73 -0.99 2.86
N GLY A 201 -10.49 -2.01 2.47
CA GLY A 201 -11.87 -2.19 2.88
C GLY A 201 -12.79 -1.11 2.29
N ASP A 202 -13.83 -0.74 3.02
CA ASP A 202 -14.76 0.30 2.59
C ASP A 202 -14.09 1.68 2.55
N LEU A 203 -13.97 2.24 1.35
CA LEU A 203 -13.44 3.58 1.12
C LEU A 203 -14.57 4.55 0.74
N GLN A 204 -14.50 5.78 1.23
CA GLN A 204 -15.35 6.89 0.83
C GLN A 204 -14.46 8.06 0.39
N LEU A 205 -14.69 8.61 -0.79
CA LEU A 205 -13.97 9.77 -1.29
C LEU A 205 -14.96 10.91 -1.53
N ALA A 206 -14.53 12.13 -1.31
CA ALA A 206 -15.31 13.31 -1.66
C ALA A 206 -15.19 13.57 -3.17
N VAL A 207 -16.32 13.86 -3.81
CA VAL A 207 -16.42 14.10 -5.26
C VAL A 207 -16.51 15.60 -5.47
N TYR A 208 -15.59 16.16 -6.27
CA TYR A 208 -15.54 17.57 -6.60
C TYR A 208 -15.67 17.78 -8.10
N SER A 209 -16.31 18.89 -8.50
CA SER A 209 -16.19 19.39 -9.85
C SER A 209 -14.73 19.74 -10.14
N LEU A 210 -14.32 19.63 -11.40
CA LEU A 210 -13.07 20.26 -11.81
C LEU A 210 -13.29 21.77 -11.83
N GLY A 211 -12.59 22.48 -10.95
CA GLY A 211 -12.38 23.91 -11.11
C GLY A 211 -11.56 24.23 -12.36
N ASP A 212 -11.44 25.51 -12.69
CA ASP A 212 -10.51 25.96 -13.72
C ASP A 212 -9.20 26.43 -13.05
N PRO A 213 -8.08 25.73 -13.22
CA PRO A 213 -6.82 26.11 -12.59
C PRO A 213 -6.27 27.46 -13.10
N LYS A 214 -6.83 28.03 -14.18
CA LYS A 214 -6.46 29.34 -14.72
C LYS A 214 -7.41 30.47 -14.29
N ASP A 215 -8.52 30.13 -13.63
CA ASP A 215 -9.55 31.08 -13.22
C ASP A 215 -9.93 30.82 -11.76
N GLU A 216 -9.33 31.59 -10.86
CA GLU A 216 -9.56 31.48 -9.41
C GLU A 216 -11.03 31.70 -9.01
N SER A 217 -11.85 32.31 -9.89
CA SER A 217 -13.30 32.45 -9.67
C SER A 217 -14.08 31.14 -9.85
N LYS A 218 -13.43 30.09 -10.37
CA LYS A 218 -14.00 28.75 -10.58
C LYS A 218 -13.22 27.69 -9.80
N PRO A 219 -13.24 27.73 -8.45
CA PRO A 219 -12.61 26.70 -7.65
C PRO A 219 -13.30 25.34 -7.83
N GLU A 220 -12.63 24.27 -7.41
CA GLU A 220 -13.28 22.98 -7.20
C GLU A 220 -14.44 23.15 -6.21
N GLN A 221 -15.60 22.60 -6.54
CA GLN A 221 -16.77 22.62 -5.64
C GLN A 221 -17.21 21.20 -5.32
N LEU A 222 -17.61 20.97 -4.08
CA LEU A 222 -18.07 19.67 -3.62
C LEU A 222 -19.39 19.32 -4.33
N LEU A 223 -19.45 18.14 -4.94
CA LEU A 223 -20.65 17.58 -5.58
C LEU A 223 -21.32 16.53 -4.70
N GLY A 224 -20.53 15.83 -3.88
CA GLY A 224 -21.02 14.73 -3.05
C GLY A 224 -19.91 13.78 -2.64
N THR A 225 -20.22 12.49 -2.55
CA THR A 225 -19.24 11.46 -2.17
C THR A 225 -19.36 10.21 -3.04
N VAL A 226 -18.31 9.41 -3.11
CA VAL A 226 -18.30 8.09 -3.73
C VAL A 226 -17.79 7.06 -2.75
N LYS A 227 -18.55 5.98 -2.57
CA LYS A 227 -18.17 4.82 -1.77
C LYS A 227 -17.66 3.70 -2.66
N LEU A 228 -16.48 3.17 -2.37
CA LEU A 228 -15.86 2.01 -2.99
C LEU A 228 -15.84 0.90 -1.93
N PRO A 229 -16.85 0.00 -1.90
CA PRO A 229 -16.90 -1.08 -0.93
C PRO A 229 -15.79 -2.11 -1.17
N ASP A 230 -15.26 -2.67 -0.08
CA ASP A 230 -14.25 -3.74 -0.09
C ASP A 230 -13.11 -3.50 -1.11
N LEU A 231 -12.54 -2.30 -1.10
CA LEU A 231 -11.53 -1.91 -2.06
C LEU A 231 -10.22 -2.67 -1.82
N LYS A 232 -9.96 -3.59 -2.74
CA LYS A 232 -8.68 -4.27 -2.91
C LYS A 232 -8.03 -3.89 -4.24
N LEU A 233 -6.79 -3.41 -4.17
CA LEU A 233 -5.96 -3.07 -5.32
C LEU A 233 -4.82 -4.07 -5.44
N THR A 234 -4.84 -4.90 -6.49
CA THR A 234 -3.69 -5.71 -6.89
C THR A 234 -2.79 -4.91 -7.83
N GLN A 235 -1.57 -5.38 -8.07
CA GLN A 235 -0.67 -4.76 -9.05
C GLN A 235 -1.30 -4.80 -10.46
N GLY A 236 -1.16 -3.71 -11.22
CA GLY A 236 -1.72 -3.58 -12.57
C GLY A 236 -3.22 -3.28 -12.59
N VAL A 237 -3.92 -3.80 -13.59
CA VAL A 237 -5.32 -3.45 -13.88
C VAL A 237 -6.28 -4.13 -12.91
N ASN A 238 -7.15 -3.35 -12.29
CA ASN A 238 -8.22 -3.77 -11.39
C ASN A 238 -9.57 -3.39 -12.01
N GLU A 239 -10.24 -4.34 -12.64
CA GLU A 239 -11.51 -4.09 -13.36
C GLU A 239 -12.74 -4.30 -12.46
N ASN A 240 -13.87 -3.75 -12.92
CA ASN A 240 -15.20 -3.99 -12.35
C ASN A 240 -15.31 -3.68 -10.85
N LYS A 241 -14.57 -2.68 -10.36
CA LYS A 241 -14.69 -2.19 -8.99
C LYS A 241 -16.00 -1.42 -8.87
N SER A 242 -16.92 -1.94 -8.08
CA SER A 242 -18.19 -1.26 -7.80
C SER A 242 -17.93 0.04 -7.04
N ALA A 243 -18.65 1.10 -7.39
CA ALA A 243 -18.73 2.29 -6.58
C ALA A 243 -20.15 2.86 -6.57
N VAL A 244 -20.51 3.48 -5.45
CA VAL A 244 -21.78 4.15 -5.25
C VAL A 244 -21.49 5.62 -5.03
N MET A 245 -21.80 6.46 -6.01
CA MET A 245 -21.67 7.90 -5.93
C MET A 245 -23.00 8.51 -5.50
N VAL A 246 -22.98 9.33 -4.45
CA VAL A 246 -24.14 10.08 -3.95
C VAL A 246 -23.85 11.56 -4.15
N LEU A 247 -24.68 12.20 -4.96
CA LEU A 247 -24.56 13.60 -5.37
C LEU A 247 -25.64 14.45 -4.71
N ASP A 248 -25.23 15.62 -4.21
CA ASP A 248 -26.12 16.60 -3.58
C ASP A 248 -26.69 17.54 -4.63
N SER A 249 -27.89 17.20 -5.10
CA SER A 249 -28.66 17.99 -6.07
C SER A 249 -29.42 19.17 -5.44
N SER A 250 -29.09 19.60 -4.22
CA SER A 250 -29.45 20.95 -3.74
C SER A 250 -28.45 22.02 -4.21
N LEU A 251 -27.26 21.60 -4.65
CA LEU A 251 -26.18 22.47 -5.10
C LEU A 251 -26.32 22.79 -6.59
N GLU A 252 -26.21 24.06 -6.96
CA GLU A 252 -26.30 24.50 -8.37
C GLU A 252 -25.24 23.82 -9.24
N VAL A 253 -24.01 23.71 -8.74
CA VAL A 253 -22.92 23.04 -9.46
C VAL A 253 -23.21 21.56 -9.73
N THR A 254 -23.95 20.89 -8.84
CA THR A 254 -24.40 19.51 -9.07
C THR A 254 -25.49 19.47 -10.13
N HIS A 255 -26.42 20.44 -10.15
CA HIS A 255 -27.39 20.54 -11.23
C HIS A 255 -26.74 20.74 -12.59
N GLU A 256 -25.74 21.63 -12.69
CA GLU A 256 -24.97 21.83 -13.92
C GLU A 256 -24.24 20.56 -14.35
N PHE A 257 -23.60 19.87 -13.40
CA PHE A 257 -22.97 18.58 -13.63
C PHE A 257 -23.94 17.54 -14.18
N LEU A 258 -25.13 17.42 -13.57
CA LEU A 258 -26.14 16.43 -13.93
C LEU A 258 -26.83 16.72 -15.27
N LYS A 259 -27.01 18.00 -15.63
CA LYS A 259 -27.64 18.43 -16.89
C LYS A 259 -26.79 18.16 -18.13
N ARG A 260 -25.49 17.89 -17.99
CA ARG A 260 -24.58 17.73 -19.13
C ARG A 260 -24.88 16.44 -19.91
N THR A 261 -25.45 16.54 -21.10
CA THR A 261 -25.89 15.38 -21.91
C THR A 261 -24.85 14.89 -22.93
N GLU A 262 -23.74 15.59 -23.09
CA GLU A 262 -22.71 15.27 -24.09
C GLU A 262 -21.30 15.32 -23.48
N GLY A 263 -20.43 14.45 -23.99
CA GLY A 263 -19.02 14.37 -23.61
C GLY A 263 -18.75 13.71 -22.26
N GLU A 264 -17.51 13.31 -22.05
CA GLU A 264 -17.07 12.74 -20.78
C GLU A 264 -17.11 13.79 -19.64
N ARG A 265 -17.62 13.40 -18.47
CA ARG A 265 -17.60 14.25 -17.26
C ARG A 265 -16.38 13.89 -16.44
N VAL A 266 -15.51 14.85 -16.15
CA VAL A 266 -14.36 14.61 -15.28
C VAL A 266 -14.63 15.22 -13.92
N VAL A 267 -14.39 14.46 -12.85
CA VAL A 267 -14.51 14.89 -11.47
C VAL A 267 -13.21 14.59 -10.73
N ALA A 268 -12.92 15.36 -9.68
CA ALA A 268 -11.83 15.05 -8.76
C ALA A 268 -12.38 14.21 -7.59
N LEU A 269 -11.67 13.14 -7.24
CA LEU A 269 -11.92 12.37 -6.03
C LEU A 269 -10.85 12.70 -5.01
N ARG A 270 -11.27 13.02 -3.78
CA ARG A 270 -10.37 13.44 -2.71
C ARG A 270 -10.59 12.64 -1.44
N GLY A 271 -9.50 12.22 -0.82
CA GLY A 271 -9.55 11.73 0.55
C GLY A 271 -9.86 12.87 1.53
N PHE A 272 -10.50 12.52 2.63
CA PHE A 272 -10.90 13.41 3.71
C PHE A 272 -10.97 12.66 5.06
N GLY A 273 -11.34 13.36 6.15
CA GLY A 273 -11.30 12.79 7.50
C GLY A 273 -12.22 11.59 7.78
N LYS A 274 -13.12 11.23 6.85
CA LYS A 274 -13.99 10.04 6.93
C LYS A 274 -13.82 9.11 5.72
N THR A 275 -12.60 9.05 5.19
CA THR A 275 -12.26 8.20 4.04
C THR A 275 -12.50 6.72 4.28
N SER A 276 -12.36 6.23 5.51
CA SER A 276 -12.70 4.88 5.94
C SER A 276 -13.04 4.85 7.43
N GLY A 277 -13.44 3.68 7.93
CA GLY A 277 -13.61 3.44 9.35
C GLY A 277 -12.30 3.40 10.16
N HIS A 278 -11.13 3.41 9.51
CA HIS A 278 -9.82 3.34 10.14
C HIS A 278 -9.11 4.71 10.15
N THR A 279 -8.71 5.16 11.33
CA THR A 279 -8.02 6.44 11.51
C THR A 279 -6.70 6.52 10.75
N ALA A 280 -5.93 5.44 10.67
CA ALA A 280 -4.68 5.38 9.91
C ALA A 280 -4.90 5.61 8.40
N ILE A 281 -5.93 4.99 7.80
CA ILE A 281 -6.30 5.20 6.40
C ILE A 281 -6.76 6.64 6.18
N ASN A 282 -7.60 7.17 7.07
CA ASN A 282 -8.09 8.55 6.99
C ASN A 282 -6.94 9.56 6.95
N ALA A 283 -5.97 9.40 7.84
CA ALA A 283 -4.82 10.30 7.92
C ALA A 283 -3.91 10.13 6.68
N GLY A 284 -3.64 8.89 6.26
CA GLY A 284 -2.77 8.62 5.11
C GLY A 284 -3.34 9.08 3.78
N LEU A 285 -4.64 8.88 3.55
CA LEU A 285 -5.29 9.23 2.30
C LEU A 285 -5.83 10.66 2.27
N ALA A 286 -5.69 11.46 3.34
CA ALA A 286 -6.19 12.84 3.38
C ALA A 286 -5.64 13.73 2.25
N LYS A 287 -4.42 13.45 1.76
CA LYS A 287 -3.79 14.17 0.64
C LYS A 287 -4.05 13.52 -0.72
N LEU A 288 -4.72 12.35 -0.77
CA LEU A 288 -5.05 11.68 -2.02
C LEU A 288 -5.99 12.57 -2.83
N ARG A 289 -5.58 12.89 -4.06
CA ARG A 289 -6.42 13.52 -5.07
C ARG A 289 -6.19 12.83 -6.39
N THR A 290 -7.25 12.24 -6.93
CA THR A 290 -7.25 11.65 -8.29
C THR A 290 -8.36 12.29 -9.11
N THR A 291 -8.31 12.12 -10.43
CA THR A 291 -9.38 12.51 -11.33
C THR A 291 -9.99 11.27 -11.95
N VAL A 292 -11.31 11.25 -12.08
CA VAL A 292 -12.00 10.19 -12.78
C VAL A 292 -12.90 10.74 -13.86
N THR A 293 -12.84 10.08 -15.00
CA THR A 293 -13.78 10.28 -16.08
C THR A 293 -15.01 9.40 -15.87
N VAL A 294 -16.18 10.03 -15.88
CA VAL A 294 -17.51 9.46 -15.71
C VAL A 294 -18.27 9.59 -17.03
N PRO A 295 -18.82 8.49 -17.58
CA PRO A 295 -19.70 8.53 -18.73
C PRO A 295 -20.92 9.44 -18.47
N VAL A 296 -21.51 10.00 -19.51
CA VAL A 296 -22.81 10.66 -19.38
C VAL A 296 -23.86 9.64 -18.98
N PHE A 297 -24.74 10.03 -18.08
CA PHE A 297 -25.91 9.27 -17.68
C PHE A 297 -27.12 10.19 -17.58
N ALA A 298 -28.30 9.64 -17.87
CA ALA A 298 -29.56 10.32 -17.65
C ALA A 298 -29.96 10.22 -16.17
N VAL A 299 -30.48 11.31 -15.63
CA VAL A 299 -31.11 11.30 -14.31
C VAL A 299 -32.61 11.09 -14.52
N PRO A 300 -33.25 10.11 -13.86
CA PRO A 300 -34.69 9.93 -13.93
C PRO A 300 -35.44 11.21 -13.52
N GLU A 301 -36.56 11.49 -14.18
CA GLU A 301 -37.49 12.51 -13.71
C GLU A 301 -38.10 12.09 -12.36
N ALA A 302 -38.42 13.08 -11.52
CA ALA A 302 -38.97 12.88 -10.19
C ALA A 302 -40.44 12.42 -10.24
#